data_AF-A0A9E2ERS9-F1
#
_entry.id   AF-A0A9E2ERS9-F1
#
_cell.length_a   1.000
_cell.length_b   1.000
_cell.length_c   1.000
_cell.angle_alpha   90.00
_cell.angle_beta   90.00
_cell.angle_gamma   90.00
#
_symmetry.space_group_name_H-M   'P 1'
#
loop_
_entity.id
_entity.type
_entity.pdbx_description
1 polymer ?
#
loop_
_entity_poly.entity_id
_entity_poly.type
_entity_poly.pdbx_seq_one_letter_code
_entity_poly.pdbx_strand_id
1 'polypeptide(L)'
;MKFLKRLFDFYLDASIHVALAVFALLQITALLFTITLSHHLSLFVFFGTLVCYNFIKYGVEADKYILVNNRYHKNIQFFSLVGFALGGYHAYFLSLDSWLIIILLMVLIGFYALPVLPQAKNLRSLGVLKIFLVAIVWSGITVILPYTEMGKVFVWDDWVEVLQRTLLVLVLLIPFEIRDLAFDKPELKTIPQRIGVTQTKIFGSFLVLSFFFLTFLKDEITTLELIAKGILFLILGGLMFVSKRNQSKYFASFWVEVIPIFWWLVIWGLTFLI
;
A
#
# COMPACT_ATOMS: atom_id res chain seq x y z
N MET A 1 -6.22 -25.87 15.77
CA MET A 1 -7.01 -24.82 15.05
C MET A 1 -6.96 -23.44 15.72
N LYS A 2 -7.21 -23.30 17.04
CA LYS A 2 -7.17 -21.97 17.71
C LYS A 2 -5.80 -21.27 17.65
N PHE A 3 -4.70 -22.01 17.78
CA PHE A 3 -3.34 -21.46 17.70
C PHE A 3 -3.01 -20.89 16.31
N LEU A 4 -3.23 -21.67 15.25
CA LEU A 4 -3.00 -21.22 13.87
C LEU A 4 -3.82 -19.98 13.52
N LYS A 5 -5.09 -19.93 13.93
CA LYS A 5 -5.94 -18.75 13.75
C LYS A 5 -5.37 -17.53 14.47
N ARG A 6 -4.89 -17.68 15.71
CA ARG A 6 -4.29 -16.59 16.49
C ARG A 6 -3.00 -16.08 15.85
N LEU A 7 -2.16 -16.97 15.34
CA LEU A 7 -0.94 -16.60 14.62
C LEU A 7 -1.28 -15.82 13.34
N PHE A 8 -2.28 -16.29 12.59
CA PHE A 8 -2.75 -15.62 11.38
C PHE A 8 -3.39 -14.25 11.67
N ASP A 9 -4.23 -14.16 12.69
CA ASP A 9 -4.79 -12.88 13.14
C ASP A 9 -3.66 -11.91 13.56
N PHE A 10 -2.63 -12.38 14.27
CA PHE A 10 -1.46 -11.56 14.62
C PHE A 10 -0.69 -11.09 13.38
N TYR A 11 -0.49 -11.95 12.39
CA TYR A 11 0.18 -11.61 11.12
C TYR A 11 -0.52 -10.45 10.40
N LEU A 12 -1.85 -10.43 10.40
CA LEU A 12 -2.65 -9.35 9.80
C LEU A 12 -2.68 -8.09 10.68
N ASP A 13 -2.92 -8.25 11.98
CA ASP A 13 -3.06 -7.15 12.93
C ASP A 13 -1.75 -6.38 13.11
N ALA A 14 -0.61 -7.10 13.15
CA ALA A 14 0.74 -6.53 13.22
C ALA A 14 1.26 -5.99 11.86
N SER A 15 0.39 -5.89 10.85
CA SER A 15 0.67 -5.29 9.53
C SER A 15 1.80 -5.95 8.74
N ILE A 16 2.13 -7.21 9.06
CA ILE A 16 3.17 -7.97 8.34
C ILE A 16 2.72 -8.22 6.90
N HIS A 17 1.43 -8.55 6.72
CA HIS A 17 0.86 -8.79 5.40
C HIS A 17 0.94 -7.57 4.47
N VAL A 18 0.54 -6.40 4.96
CA VAL A 18 0.67 -5.12 4.23
C VAL A 18 2.14 -4.83 3.91
N ALA A 19 3.05 -5.03 4.87
CA ALA A 19 4.48 -4.82 4.64
C ALA A 19 5.04 -5.72 3.53
N LEU A 20 4.60 -6.99 3.47
CA LEU A 20 4.94 -7.90 2.38
C LEU A 20 4.34 -7.44 1.04
N ALA A 21 3.13 -6.88 1.03
CA ALA A 21 2.51 -6.35 -0.17
C ALA A 21 3.30 -5.16 -0.74
N VAL A 22 3.69 -4.20 0.11
CA VAL A 22 4.52 -3.06 -0.29
C VAL A 22 5.92 -3.50 -0.72
N PHE A 23 6.52 -4.47 -0.03
CA PHE A 23 7.77 -5.10 -0.45
C PHE A 23 7.63 -5.75 -1.83
N ALA A 24 6.57 -6.50 -2.08
CA ALA A 24 6.32 -7.13 -3.37
C ALA A 24 6.18 -6.09 -4.49
N LEU A 25 5.47 -4.99 -4.23
CA LEU A 25 5.37 -3.85 -5.14
C LEU A 25 6.75 -3.23 -5.46
N LEU A 26 7.63 -3.12 -4.47
CA LEU A 26 9.01 -2.67 -4.67
C LEU A 26 9.79 -3.65 -5.58
N GLN A 27 9.68 -4.95 -5.33
CA GLN A 27 10.33 -5.98 -6.17
C GLN A 27 9.77 -6.02 -7.60
N ILE A 28 8.48 -5.72 -7.78
CA ILE A 28 7.88 -5.60 -9.12
C ILE A 28 8.54 -4.47 -9.91
N THR A 29 8.77 -3.32 -9.28
CA THR A 29 9.51 -2.22 -9.90
C THR A 29 10.92 -2.67 -10.29
N ALA A 30 11.57 -3.49 -9.44
CA ALA A 30 12.85 -4.10 -9.75
C ALA A 30 12.86 -4.91 -11.04
N LEU A 31 11.88 -5.81 -11.17
CA LEU A 31 11.77 -6.71 -12.30
C LEU A 31 11.38 -5.98 -13.59
N LEU A 32 10.40 -5.07 -13.54
CA LEU A 32 9.90 -4.37 -14.73
C LEU A 32 10.93 -3.41 -15.33
N PHE A 33 11.72 -2.74 -14.48
CA PHE A 33 12.72 -1.77 -14.95
C PHE A 33 14.15 -2.31 -14.92
N THR A 34 14.31 -3.62 -14.69
CA THR A 34 15.61 -4.29 -14.63
C THR A 34 16.60 -3.61 -13.68
N ILE A 35 16.08 -3.13 -12.54
CA ILE A 35 16.88 -2.44 -11.53
C ILE A 35 17.32 -3.38 -10.42
N THR A 36 18.58 -3.27 -10.02
CA THR A 36 19.13 -4.02 -8.89
C THR A 36 18.86 -3.28 -7.59
N LEU A 37 17.97 -3.83 -6.75
CA LEU A 37 17.69 -3.25 -5.45
C LEU A 37 18.70 -3.71 -4.40
N SER A 38 19.17 -2.77 -3.57
CA SER A 38 19.91 -3.14 -2.37
C SER A 38 18.97 -3.85 -1.38
N HIS A 39 19.51 -4.84 -0.68
CA HIS A 39 18.77 -5.51 0.38
C HIS A 39 18.42 -4.53 1.52
N HIS A 40 19.26 -3.51 1.75
CA HIS A 40 18.98 -2.45 2.71
C HIS A 40 17.72 -1.66 2.35
N LEU A 41 17.57 -1.22 1.09
CA LEU A 41 16.36 -0.53 0.65
C LEU A 41 15.11 -1.41 0.83
N SER A 42 15.21 -2.68 0.41
CA SER A 42 14.08 -3.60 0.47
C SER A 42 13.62 -3.87 1.92
N LEU A 43 14.57 -4.08 2.83
CA LEU A 43 14.30 -4.31 4.25
C LEU A 43 13.86 -3.03 4.97
N PHE A 44 14.43 -1.87 4.60
CA PHE A 44 13.96 -0.57 5.09
C PHE A 44 12.48 -0.35 4.73
N VAL A 45 12.09 -0.56 3.47
CA VAL A 45 10.70 -0.39 3.02
C VAL A 45 9.77 -1.37 3.75
N PHE A 46 10.19 -2.63 3.93
CA PHE A 46 9.42 -3.63 4.68
C PHE A 46 9.18 -3.22 6.14
N PHE A 47 10.25 -2.97 6.89
CA PHE A 47 10.15 -2.63 8.31
C PHE A 47 9.52 -1.26 8.53
N GLY A 48 9.83 -0.27 7.68
CA GLY A 48 9.21 1.04 7.69
C GLY A 48 7.69 0.95 7.49
N THR A 49 7.23 0.20 6.48
CA THR A 49 5.80 -0.04 6.26
C THR A 49 5.13 -0.66 7.48
N LEU A 50 5.73 -1.72 8.03
CA LEU A 50 5.22 -2.39 9.23
C LEU A 50 5.05 -1.43 10.41
N VAL A 51 6.07 -0.61 10.69
CA VAL A 51 6.07 0.37 11.78
C VAL A 51 5.04 1.46 11.53
N CYS A 52 5.02 2.06 10.34
CA CYS A 52 4.08 3.12 9.98
C CYS A 52 2.63 2.66 10.10
N TYR A 53 2.29 1.48 9.57
CA TYR A 53 0.93 0.96 9.65
C TYR A 53 0.52 0.60 11.08
N ASN A 54 1.41 0.01 11.88
CA ASN A 54 1.12 -0.26 13.28
C ASN A 54 0.96 1.02 14.10
N PHE A 55 1.76 2.06 13.82
CA PHE A 55 1.61 3.37 14.42
C PHE A 55 0.27 4.03 14.03
N ILE A 56 -0.13 3.97 12.76
CA ILE A 56 -1.43 4.50 12.31
C ILE A 56 -2.62 3.75 12.94
N LYS A 57 -2.50 2.42 13.10
CA LYS A 57 -3.55 1.58 13.69
C LYS A 57 -3.69 1.76 15.19
N TYR A 58 -2.57 1.85 15.91
CA TYR A 58 -2.56 1.73 17.38
C TYR A 58 -1.94 2.95 18.10
N GLY A 59 -1.11 3.75 17.42
CA GLY A 59 -0.27 4.80 17.99
C GLY A 59 -0.81 6.22 17.96
N VAL A 60 -1.79 6.53 17.11
CA VAL A 60 -2.32 7.90 16.93
C VAL A 60 -2.99 8.46 18.19
N GLU A 61 -3.45 7.60 19.09
CA GLU A 61 -3.93 8.01 20.41
C GLU A 61 -2.84 7.74 21.46
N ALA A 62 -2.01 8.75 21.77
CA ALA A 62 -0.82 8.63 22.61
C ALA A 62 -1.10 7.97 23.98
N ASP A 63 -2.21 8.34 24.63
CA ASP A 63 -2.64 7.74 25.89
C ASP A 63 -2.95 6.26 25.74
N LYS A 64 -3.56 5.86 24.61
CA LYS A 64 -3.87 4.46 24.31
C LYS A 64 -2.63 3.67 23.89
N TYR A 65 -1.59 4.30 23.35
CA TYR A 65 -0.35 3.61 22.95
C TYR A 65 0.61 3.42 24.14
N ILE A 66 0.73 4.40 25.04
CA ILE A 66 1.63 4.27 26.20
C ILE A 66 0.97 3.48 27.34
N LEU A 67 -0.35 3.64 27.55
CA LEU A 67 -1.11 2.97 28.61
C LEU A 67 -1.85 1.71 28.11
N VAL A 68 -1.33 1.03 27.08
CA VAL A 68 -1.91 -0.24 26.61
C VAL A 68 -1.89 -1.25 27.77
N ASN A 69 -3.07 -1.65 28.25
CA ASN A 69 -3.16 -2.70 29.26
C ASN A 69 -3.31 -4.11 28.63
N ASN A 70 -3.70 -4.18 27.35
CA ASN A 70 -3.90 -5.45 26.64
C ASN A 70 -2.58 -6.07 26.17
N ARG A 71 -2.25 -7.26 26.68
CA ARG A 71 -1.04 -8.03 26.31
C ARG A 71 -0.89 -8.26 24.81
N TYR A 72 -1.99 -8.43 24.07
CA TYR A 72 -1.95 -8.60 22.62
C TYR A 72 -1.39 -7.36 21.90
N HIS A 73 -1.86 -6.18 22.28
CA HIS A 73 -1.37 -4.91 21.72
C HIS A 73 0.05 -4.59 22.19
N LYS A 74 0.43 -4.92 23.44
CA LYS A 74 1.83 -4.80 23.90
C LYS A 74 2.79 -5.62 23.03
N ASN A 75 2.39 -6.84 22.62
CA ASN A 75 3.21 -7.65 21.73
C ASN A 75 3.38 -6.99 20.35
N ILE A 76 2.32 -6.40 19.79
CA ILE A 76 2.40 -5.65 18.52
C ILE A 76 3.32 -4.43 18.66
N GLN A 77 3.28 -3.72 19.79
CA GLN A 77 4.16 -2.59 20.06
C GLN A 77 5.63 -3.01 20.17
N PHE A 78 5.92 -4.05 20.93
CA PHE A 78 7.26 -4.59 21.03
C PHE A 78 7.79 -5.03 19.64
N PHE A 79 6.95 -5.72 18.87
CA PHE A 79 7.28 -6.11 17.51
C PHE A 79 7.53 -4.88 16.60
N SER A 80 6.75 -3.82 16.75
CA SER A 80 6.95 -2.55 16.03
C SER A 80 8.23 -1.83 16.47
N LEU A 81 8.62 -1.91 17.75
CA LEU A 81 9.88 -1.34 18.24
C LEU A 81 11.08 -2.07 17.65
N VAL A 82 11.03 -3.40 17.58
CA VAL A 82 12.05 -4.21 16.89
C VAL A 82 12.10 -3.85 15.41
N GLY A 83 10.94 -3.75 14.75
CA GLY A 83 10.84 -3.29 13.37
C GLY A 83 11.44 -1.89 13.18
N PHE A 84 11.22 -0.96 14.10
CA PHE A 84 11.80 0.38 14.05
C PHE A 84 13.33 0.35 14.15
N ALA A 85 13.89 -0.45 15.06
CA ALA A 85 15.33 -0.61 15.19
C ALA A 85 15.96 -1.21 13.92
N LEU A 86 15.36 -2.27 13.36
CA LEU A 86 15.82 -2.90 12.12
C LEU A 86 15.68 -1.96 10.92
N GLY A 87 14.56 -1.25 10.82
CA GLY A 87 14.34 -0.22 9.80
C GLY A 87 15.38 0.89 9.89
N GLY A 88 15.65 1.42 11.09
CA GLY A 88 16.68 2.42 11.33
C GLY A 88 18.09 1.95 10.96
N TYR A 89 18.42 0.69 11.26
CA TYR A 89 19.68 0.08 10.83
C TYR A 89 19.81 0.06 9.30
N HIS A 90 18.77 -0.38 8.57
CA HIS A 90 18.83 -0.39 7.10
C HIS A 90 18.80 1.01 6.48
N ALA A 91 18.10 1.96 7.12
CA ALA A 91 18.02 3.35 6.67
C ALA A 91 19.39 4.05 6.66
N TYR A 92 20.30 3.64 7.55
CA TYR A 92 21.67 4.16 7.61
C TYR A 92 22.45 3.96 6.30
N PHE A 93 22.12 2.93 5.52
CA PHE A 93 22.82 2.58 4.28
C PHE A 93 22.23 3.22 3.03
N LEU A 94 21.16 4.00 3.17
CA LEU A 94 20.51 4.67 2.03
C LEU A 94 21.19 6.00 1.70
N SER A 95 21.13 6.37 0.42
CA SER A 95 21.67 7.65 -0.04
C SER A 95 20.96 8.86 0.57
N LEU A 96 21.63 10.01 0.57
CA LEU A 96 21.03 11.28 1.02
C LEU A 96 19.81 11.68 0.18
N ASP A 97 19.84 11.39 -1.12
CA ASP A 97 18.71 11.68 -2.02
C ASP A 97 17.48 10.83 -1.65
N SER A 98 17.68 9.55 -1.31
CA SER A 98 16.61 8.70 -0.76
C SER A 98 16.05 9.26 0.54
N TRP A 99 16.89 9.79 1.42
CA TRP A 99 16.42 10.42 2.66
C TRP A 99 15.52 11.63 2.43
N LEU A 100 15.76 12.44 1.39
CA LEU A 100 14.87 13.55 1.03
C LEU A 100 13.48 13.05 0.65
N ILE A 101 13.41 11.99 -0.17
CA ILE A 101 12.15 11.36 -0.56
C ILE A 101 11.46 10.76 0.67
N ILE A 102 12.19 10.04 1.53
CA ILE A 102 11.66 9.44 2.75
C ILE A 102 11.06 10.51 3.67
N ILE A 103 11.76 11.63 3.90
CA ILE A 103 11.27 12.73 4.74
C ILE A 103 10.00 13.32 4.16
N LEU A 104 9.95 13.56 2.85
CA LEU A 104 8.75 14.06 2.17
C LEU A 104 7.56 13.10 2.37
N LEU A 105 7.76 11.80 2.17
CA LEU A 105 6.73 10.79 2.37
C LEU A 105 6.29 10.68 3.83
N MET A 106 7.22 10.79 4.78
CA MET A 106 6.93 10.80 6.21
C MET A 106 6.10 12.01 6.62
N VAL A 107 6.35 13.19 6.03
CA VAL A 107 5.51 14.39 6.24
C VAL A 107 4.08 14.15 5.73
N LEU A 108 3.93 13.56 4.55
CA LEU A 108 2.60 13.20 4.01
C LEU A 108 1.86 12.20 4.90
N ILE A 109 2.57 11.18 5.43
CA ILE A 109 2.02 10.23 6.41
C ILE A 109 1.63 10.96 7.70
N GLY A 110 2.44 11.92 8.15
CA GLY A 110 2.15 12.77 9.30
C GLY A 110 0.84 13.54 9.12
N PHE A 111 0.65 14.22 7.99
CA PHE A 111 -0.60 14.93 7.67
C PHE A 111 -1.81 14.00 7.53
N TYR A 112 -1.58 12.77 7.06
CA TYR A 112 -2.61 11.74 7.04
C TYR A 112 -3.04 11.36 8.46
N ALA A 113 -2.11 11.01 9.33
CA ALA A 113 -2.39 10.42 10.63
C ALA A 113 -2.76 11.45 11.73
N LEU A 114 -2.09 12.59 11.75
CA LEU A 114 -2.17 13.58 12.83
C LEU A 114 -2.99 14.81 12.41
N PRO A 115 -3.74 15.43 13.34
CA PRO A 115 -4.42 16.69 13.07
C PRO A 115 -3.38 17.80 12.89
N VAL A 116 -3.44 18.52 11.77
CA VAL A 116 -2.46 19.56 11.42
C VAL A 116 -2.65 20.83 12.26
N LEU A 117 -3.86 21.09 12.76
CA LEU A 117 -4.19 22.21 13.64
C LEU A 117 -5.06 21.72 14.83
N PRO A 118 -5.05 22.39 15.99
CA PRO A 118 -5.78 21.96 17.20
C PRO A 118 -7.29 21.78 17.02
N GLN A 119 -7.88 22.46 16.04
CA GLN A 119 -9.30 22.35 15.67
C GLN A 119 -9.51 21.69 14.30
N ALA A 120 -8.44 21.39 13.55
CA ALA A 120 -8.56 20.77 12.24
C ALA A 120 -8.60 19.24 12.38
N LYS A 121 -9.53 18.67 11.61
CA LYS A 121 -9.60 17.24 11.35
C LYS A 121 -8.34 16.78 10.59
N ASN A 122 -7.75 15.63 10.96
CA ASN A 122 -6.62 15.05 10.20
C ASN A 122 -7.07 14.64 8.78
N LEU A 123 -6.15 14.54 7.82
CA LEU A 123 -6.54 14.23 6.43
C LEU A 123 -7.14 12.82 6.30
N ARG A 124 -6.82 11.90 7.22
CA ARG A 124 -7.49 10.59 7.33
C ARG A 124 -9.01 10.68 7.50
N SER A 125 -9.50 11.73 8.15
CA SER A 125 -10.93 11.96 8.35
C SER A 125 -11.62 12.70 7.18
N LEU A 126 -10.87 13.05 6.14
CA LEU A 126 -11.38 13.64 4.89
C LEU A 126 -11.62 12.53 3.85
N GLY A 127 -12.87 12.10 3.72
CA GLY A 127 -13.31 10.88 3.02
C GLY A 127 -12.50 10.44 1.80
N VAL A 128 -12.51 11.23 0.73
CA VAL A 128 -11.85 10.85 -0.54
C VAL A 128 -10.35 11.15 -0.51
N LEU A 129 -9.93 12.26 0.10
CA LEU A 129 -8.52 12.67 0.12
C LEU A 129 -7.63 11.65 0.84
N LYS A 130 -8.18 10.95 1.85
CA LYS A 130 -7.45 9.93 2.62
C LYS A 130 -6.87 8.82 1.74
N ILE A 131 -7.62 8.35 0.72
CA ILE A 131 -7.17 7.23 -0.13
C ILE A 131 -6.14 7.69 -1.16
N PHE A 132 -6.22 8.93 -1.63
CA PHE A 132 -5.23 9.51 -2.54
C PHE A 132 -3.88 9.67 -1.87
N LEU A 133 -3.84 10.12 -0.61
CA LEU A 133 -2.57 10.22 0.14
C LEU A 133 -1.91 8.86 0.31
N VAL A 134 -2.67 7.81 0.66
CA VAL A 134 -2.13 6.45 0.78
C VAL A 134 -1.57 5.98 -0.57
N ALA A 135 -2.30 6.22 -1.67
CA ALA A 135 -1.86 5.85 -3.01
C ALA A 135 -0.57 6.56 -3.44
N ILE A 136 -0.45 7.86 -3.16
CA ILE A 136 0.77 8.65 -3.43
C ILE A 136 1.95 8.16 -2.59
N VAL A 137 1.72 7.85 -1.31
CA VAL A 137 2.78 7.33 -0.44
C VAL A 137 3.27 5.97 -0.93
N TRP A 138 2.36 5.08 -1.35
CA TRP A 138 2.72 3.78 -1.90
C TRP A 138 3.45 3.88 -3.24
N SER A 139 3.03 4.75 -4.16
CA SER A 139 3.76 4.95 -5.40
C SER A 139 5.11 5.61 -5.17
N GLY A 140 5.18 6.58 -4.26
CA GLY A 140 6.43 7.19 -3.81
C GLY A 140 7.42 6.17 -3.26
N ILE A 141 6.99 5.29 -2.34
CA ILE A 141 7.90 4.33 -1.70
C ILE A 141 8.28 3.15 -2.61
N THR A 142 7.40 2.75 -3.55
CA THR A 142 7.62 1.54 -4.37
C THR A 142 8.11 1.82 -5.78
N VAL A 143 8.04 3.06 -6.26
CA VAL A 143 8.52 3.46 -7.60
C VAL A 143 9.53 4.59 -7.50
N ILE A 144 9.19 5.70 -6.84
CA ILE A 144 10.07 6.88 -6.80
C ILE A 144 11.34 6.58 -5.99
N LEU A 145 11.20 6.07 -4.77
CA LEU A 145 12.32 5.79 -3.88
C LEU A 145 13.39 4.85 -4.49
N PRO A 146 13.05 3.66 -5.05
CA PRO A 146 14.08 2.81 -5.66
C PRO A 146 14.78 3.44 -6.86
N TYR A 147 14.08 4.27 -7.63
CA TYR A 147 14.68 5.01 -8.73
C TYR A 147 15.70 6.06 -8.25
N THR A 148 15.30 6.83 -7.24
CA THR A 148 16.18 7.82 -6.60
C THR A 148 17.39 7.17 -5.95
N GLU A 149 17.21 6.02 -5.27
CA GLU A 149 18.32 5.31 -4.64
C GLU A 149 19.38 4.82 -5.65
N MET A 150 18.97 4.54 -6.90
CA MET A 150 19.89 4.21 -7.98
C MET A 150 20.55 5.42 -8.65
N GLY A 151 20.20 6.64 -8.25
CA GLY A 151 20.65 7.86 -8.92
C GLY A 151 20.14 7.98 -10.36
N LYS A 152 19.03 7.31 -10.70
CA LYS A 152 18.43 7.41 -12.04
C LYS A 152 17.65 8.73 -12.19
N VAL A 153 17.72 9.29 -13.39
CA VAL A 153 16.85 10.42 -13.80
C VAL A 153 15.55 9.86 -14.33
N PHE A 154 14.42 10.40 -13.85
CA PHE A 154 13.09 9.96 -14.29
C PHE A 154 12.83 10.38 -15.73
N VAL A 155 12.48 9.42 -16.57
CA VAL A 155 11.97 9.62 -17.93
C VAL A 155 10.45 9.46 -17.97
N TRP A 156 9.86 9.63 -19.15
CA TRP A 156 8.41 9.58 -19.35
C TRP A 156 7.78 8.28 -18.82
N ASP A 157 8.34 7.13 -19.19
CA ASP A 157 7.83 5.80 -18.80
C ASP A 157 7.79 5.59 -17.28
N ASP A 158 8.74 6.19 -16.56
CA ASP A 158 8.80 6.12 -15.10
C ASP A 158 7.63 6.90 -14.47
N TRP A 159 7.30 8.07 -15.02
CA TRP A 159 6.14 8.86 -14.57
C TRP A 159 4.81 8.16 -14.89
N VAL A 160 4.73 7.50 -16.06
CA VAL A 160 3.59 6.64 -16.38
C VAL A 160 3.45 5.52 -15.34
N GLU A 161 4.55 4.88 -14.94
CA GLU A 161 4.50 3.85 -13.88
C GLU A 161 4.11 4.43 -12.51
N VAL A 162 4.61 5.60 -12.11
CA VAL A 162 4.20 6.26 -10.87
C VAL A 162 2.67 6.46 -10.85
N LEU A 163 2.11 6.91 -11.97
CA LEU A 163 0.66 7.07 -12.12
C LEU A 163 -0.05 5.72 -12.09
N GLN A 164 0.42 4.71 -12.81
CA GLN A 164 -0.14 3.36 -12.78
C GLN A 164 -0.11 2.76 -11.37
N ARG A 165 0.98 2.92 -10.62
CA ARG A 165 1.10 2.46 -9.24
C ARG A 165 0.11 3.17 -8.33
N THR A 166 -0.08 4.48 -8.52
CA THR A 166 -1.07 5.26 -7.78
C THR A 166 -2.49 4.74 -8.06
N LEU A 167 -2.84 4.49 -9.32
CA LEU A 167 -4.14 3.92 -9.70
C LEU A 167 -4.35 2.52 -9.14
N LEU A 168 -3.33 1.65 -9.21
CA LEU A 168 -3.37 0.31 -8.64
C LEU A 168 -3.72 0.36 -7.15
N VAL A 169 -3.07 1.22 -6.39
CA VAL A 169 -3.32 1.34 -4.95
C VAL A 169 -4.72 1.89 -4.67
N LEU A 170 -5.19 2.87 -5.44
CA LEU A 170 -6.57 3.35 -5.33
C LEU A 170 -7.59 2.24 -5.56
N VAL A 171 -7.38 1.38 -6.59
CA VAL A 171 -8.23 0.22 -6.85
C VAL A 171 -8.23 -0.74 -5.66
N LEU A 172 -7.05 -1.06 -5.11
CA LEU A 172 -6.93 -1.95 -3.94
C LEU A 172 -7.62 -1.40 -2.70
N LEU A 173 -7.82 -0.08 -2.58
CA LEU A 173 -8.53 0.56 -1.47
C LEU A 173 -10.06 0.54 -1.62
N ILE A 174 -10.60 0.35 -2.83
CA ILE A 174 -12.06 0.34 -3.07
C ILE A 174 -12.80 -0.72 -2.22
N PRO A 175 -12.34 -1.98 -2.12
CA PRO A 175 -13.00 -2.98 -1.28
C PRO A 175 -13.00 -2.63 0.22
N PHE A 176 -12.00 -1.87 0.68
CA PHE A 176 -11.95 -1.38 2.06
C PHE A 176 -13.01 -0.30 2.29
N GLU A 177 -13.11 0.67 1.39
CA GLU A 177 -14.15 1.71 1.46
C GLU A 177 -15.56 1.11 1.47
N ILE A 178 -15.82 0.10 0.62
CA ILE A 178 -17.12 -0.59 0.56
C ILE A 178 -17.43 -1.34 1.87
N ARG A 179 -16.42 -1.98 2.47
CA ARG A 179 -16.55 -2.68 3.78
C ARG A 179 -16.90 -1.71 4.89
N ASP A 180 -16.13 -0.62 4.95
CA ASP A 180 -16.10 0.28 6.09
C ASP A 180 -17.34 1.16 6.13
N LEU A 181 -18.11 1.24 5.02
CA LEU A 181 -19.45 1.83 4.96
C LEU A 181 -20.42 1.33 6.05
N ALA A 182 -20.23 0.13 6.60
CA ALA A 182 -21.06 -0.36 7.71
C ALA A 182 -20.76 0.31 9.07
N PHE A 183 -19.55 0.86 9.24
CA PHE A 183 -19.04 1.37 10.52
C PHE A 183 -18.66 2.85 10.46
N ASP A 184 -18.43 3.39 9.26
CA ASP A 184 -18.02 4.77 9.03
C ASP A 184 -19.11 5.76 9.43
N LYS A 185 -18.72 6.80 10.18
CA LYS A 185 -19.59 7.93 10.51
C LYS A 185 -19.99 8.69 9.23
N PRO A 186 -21.22 9.20 9.12
CA PRO A 186 -21.68 9.95 7.94
C PRO A 186 -20.82 11.17 7.58
N GLU A 187 -20.18 11.78 8.58
CA GLU A 187 -19.32 12.97 8.40
C GLU A 187 -18.06 12.72 7.57
N LEU A 188 -17.62 11.45 7.45
CA LEU A 188 -16.42 11.11 6.70
C LEU A 188 -16.60 11.39 5.20
N LYS A 189 -17.82 11.28 4.67
CA LYS A 189 -18.15 11.48 3.25
C LYS A 189 -17.22 10.65 2.33
N THR A 190 -17.06 9.36 2.63
CA THR A 190 -16.30 8.41 1.80
C THR A 190 -16.94 8.23 0.42
N ILE A 191 -16.21 7.63 -0.54
CA ILE A 191 -16.75 7.40 -1.89
C ILE A 191 -18.10 6.64 -1.85
N PRO A 192 -18.21 5.47 -1.19
CA PRO A 192 -19.49 4.76 -1.15
C PRO A 192 -20.58 5.47 -0.36
N GLN A 193 -20.26 6.38 0.56
CA GLN A 193 -21.25 7.25 1.19
C GLN A 193 -21.81 8.31 0.23
N ARG A 194 -21.00 8.80 -0.71
CA ARG A 194 -21.40 9.85 -1.68
C ARG A 194 -22.16 9.31 -2.88
N ILE A 195 -21.67 8.23 -3.48
CA ILE A 195 -22.18 7.72 -4.76
C ILE A 195 -22.82 6.32 -4.66
N GLY A 196 -22.78 5.72 -3.47
CA GLY A 196 -23.28 4.36 -3.25
C GLY A 196 -22.31 3.27 -3.69
N VAL A 197 -22.57 2.04 -3.25
CA VAL A 197 -21.68 0.89 -3.50
C VAL A 197 -21.55 0.59 -4.99
N THR A 198 -22.65 0.57 -5.75
CA THR A 198 -22.62 0.25 -7.18
C THR A 198 -21.77 1.23 -7.98
N GLN A 199 -21.94 2.54 -7.77
CA GLN A 199 -21.14 3.55 -8.47
C GLN A 199 -19.67 3.54 -8.01
N THR A 200 -19.40 3.18 -6.75
CA THR A 200 -18.03 2.98 -6.26
C THR A 200 -17.33 1.82 -6.98
N LYS A 201 -18.05 0.72 -7.25
CA LYS A 201 -17.53 -0.40 -8.04
C LYS A 201 -17.27 0.00 -9.50
N ILE A 202 -18.20 0.76 -10.10
CA ILE A 202 -18.03 1.29 -11.48
C ILE A 202 -16.80 2.21 -11.55
N PHE A 203 -16.65 3.12 -10.58
CA PHE A 203 -15.48 3.99 -10.47
C PHE A 203 -14.19 3.17 -10.35
N GLY A 204 -14.16 2.16 -9.47
CA GLY A 204 -13.03 1.24 -9.37
C GLY A 204 -12.72 0.51 -10.68
N SER A 205 -13.74 0.03 -11.41
CA SER A 205 -13.55 -0.60 -12.73
C SER A 205 -12.97 0.38 -13.76
N PHE A 206 -13.37 1.65 -13.73
CA PHE A 206 -12.76 2.68 -14.58
C PHE A 206 -11.28 2.89 -14.24
N LEU A 207 -10.92 2.91 -12.96
CA LEU A 207 -9.51 3.00 -12.55
C LEU A 207 -8.70 1.77 -13.01
N VAL A 208 -9.30 0.57 -13.00
CA VAL A 208 -8.67 -0.67 -13.51
C VAL A 208 -8.41 -0.58 -15.01
N LEU A 209 -9.37 -0.08 -15.79
CA LEU A 209 -9.20 0.18 -17.22
C LEU A 209 -8.05 1.18 -17.45
N SER A 210 -8.09 2.32 -16.78
CA SER A 210 -7.05 3.34 -16.87
C SER A 210 -5.67 2.79 -16.51
N PHE A 211 -5.56 2.01 -15.43
CA PHE A 211 -4.31 1.35 -15.03
C PHE A 211 -3.72 0.51 -16.17
N PHE A 212 -4.53 -0.33 -16.82
CA PHE A 212 -4.04 -1.20 -17.88
C PHE A 212 -3.68 -0.42 -19.15
N PHE A 213 -4.58 0.46 -19.62
CA PHE A 213 -4.39 1.18 -20.87
C PHE A 213 -3.28 2.23 -20.83
N LEU A 214 -2.92 2.75 -19.65
CA LEU A 214 -1.74 3.60 -19.49
C LEU A 214 -0.43 2.91 -19.92
N THR A 215 -0.39 1.58 -19.95
CA THR A 215 0.79 0.83 -20.46
C THR A 215 1.10 1.22 -21.90
N PHE A 216 0.09 1.52 -22.72
CA PHE A 216 0.27 1.92 -24.12
C PHE A 216 0.72 3.38 -24.30
N LEU A 217 0.88 4.13 -23.21
CA LEU A 217 1.51 5.46 -23.24
C LEU A 217 3.02 5.40 -23.01
N LYS A 218 3.58 4.25 -22.66
CA LYS A 218 5.03 4.07 -22.53
C LYS A 218 5.70 3.97 -23.90
N ASP A 219 6.91 4.48 -24.00
CA ASP A 219 7.75 4.38 -25.20
C ASP A 219 8.23 2.94 -25.40
N GLU A 220 8.61 2.27 -24.30
CA GLU A 220 9.03 0.86 -24.32
C GLU A 220 8.01 -0.03 -23.62
N ILE A 221 7.50 -1.03 -24.33
CA ILE A 221 6.53 -2.00 -23.80
C ILE A 221 7.05 -3.42 -24.03
N THR A 222 7.31 -4.14 -22.94
CA THR A 222 7.74 -5.54 -23.02
C THR A 222 6.54 -6.49 -23.04
N THR A 223 6.70 -7.65 -23.70
CA THR A 223 5.68 -8.72 -23.67
C THR A 223 5.39 -9.19 -22.24
N LEU A 224 6.43 -9.25 -21.40
CA LEU A 224 6.31 -9.59 -19.99
C LEU A 224 5.41 -8.60 -19.24
N GLU A 225 5.63 -7.31 -19.41
CA GLU A 225 4.82 -6.27 -18.78
C GLU A 225 3.35 -6.36 -19.23
N LEU A 226 3.12 -6.51 -20.54
CA LEU A 226 1.76 -6.58 -21.09
C LEU A 226 0.98 -7.78 -20.57
N ILE A 227 1.60 -8.97 -20.55
CA ILE A 227 0.97 -10.19 -20.01
C ILE A 227 0.72 -10.04 -18.51
N ALA A 228 1.73 -9.59 -17.75
CA ALA A 228 1.60 -9.45 -16.31
C ALA A 228 0.54 -8.43 -15.89
N LYS A 229 0.49 -7.25 -16.54
CA LYS A 229 -0.54 -6.23 -16.30
C LYS A 229 -1.91 -6.69 -16.81
N GLY A 230 -1.97 -7.49 -17.87
CA GLY A 230 -3.21 -8.11 -18.37
C GLY A 230 -3.81 -9.10 -17.38
N ILE A 231 -3.00 -9.97 -16.78
CA ILE A 231 -3.44 -10.88 -15.71
C ILE A 231 -3.96 -10.07 -14.52
N LEU A 232 -3.21 -9.04 -14.09
CA LEU A 232 -3.63 -8.19 -12.98
C LEU A 232 -4.94 -7.45 -13.28
N PHE A 233 -5.11 -6.94 -14.51
CA PHE A 233 -6.33 -6.29 -14.97
C PHE A 233 -7.55 -7.19 -14.78
N LEU A 234 -7.47 -8.47 -15.17
CA LEU A 234 -8.55 -9.43 -14.98
C LEU A 234 -8.85 -9.69 -13.49
N ILE A 235 -7.81 -9.81 -12.66
CA ILE A 235 -7.96 -10.01 -11.21
C ILE A 235 -8.64 -8.82 -10.56
N LEU A 236 -8.21 -7.59 -10.89
CA LEU A 236 -8.78 -6.37 -10.34
C LEU A 236 -10.21 -6.12 -10.85
N GLY A 237 -10.50 -6.45 -12.11
CA GLY A 237 -11.87 -6.42 -12.65
C GLY A 237 -12.79 -7.40 -11.92
N GLY A 238 -12.31 -8.63 -11.69
CA GLY A 238 -12.99 -9.63 -10.87
C GLY A 238 -13.21 -9.15 -9.43
N LEU A 239 -12.19 -8.52 -8.82
CA LEU A 239 -12.27 -7.93 -7.48
C LEU A 239 -13.37 -6.87 -7.40
N MET A 240 -13.48 -6.00 -8.40
CA MET A 240 -14.57 -5.03 -8.47
C MET A 240 -15.92 -5.73 -8.54
N PHE A 241 -16.06 -6.84 -9.26
CA PHE A 241 -17.32 -7.58 -9.32
C PHE A 241 -17.72 -8.21 -7.98
N VAL A 242 -16.79 -8.87 -7.28
CA VAL A 242 -17.09 -9.62 -6.04
C VAL A 242 -17.19 -8.76 -4.77
N SER A 243 -16.66 -7.54 -4.80
CA SER A 243 -16.66 -6.63 -3.64
C SER A 243 -18.08 -6.26 -3.21
N LYS A 244 -18.34 -6.39 -1.91
CA LYS A 244 -19.67 -6.20 -1.30
C LYS A 244 -19.57 -5.65 0.11
N ARG A 245 -20.62 -4.94 0.56
CA ARG A 245 -20.68 -4.30 1.89
C ARG A 245 -20.52 -5.33 3.01
N ASN A 246 -21.26 -6.43 2.95
CA ASN A 246 -21.15 -7.53 3.91
C ASN A 246 -20.22 -8.61 3.36
N GLN A 247 -18.93 -8.49 3.69
CA GLN A 247 -17.89 -9.41 3.26
C GLN A 247 -17.24 -10.12 4.44
N SER A 248 -16.56 -11.23 4.16
CA SER A 248 -15.87 -12.00 5.21
C SER A 248 -14.76 -11.18 5.87
N LYS A 249 -14.44 -11.49 7.13
CA LYS A 249 -13.42 -10.79 7.93
C LYS A 249 -12.09 -10.61 7.16
N TYR A 250 -11.67 -11.65 6.44
CA TYR A 250 -10.37 -11.71 5.75
C TYR A 250 -10.42 -11.30 4.27
N PHE A 251 -11.58 -10.89 3.74
CA PHE A 251 -11.68 -10.52 2.34
C PHE A 251 -10.76 -9.34 2.01
N ALA A 252 -10.99 -8.17 2.61
CA ALA A 252 -10.13 -7.02 2.36
C ALA A 252 -8.75 -7.16 3.03
N SER A 253 -8.70 -7.57 4.30
CA SER A 253 -7.46 -7.61 5.08
C SER A 253 -6.48 -8.72 4.72
N PHE A 254 -6.86 -9.68 3.87
CA PHE A 254 -5.94 -10.70 3.37
C PHE A 254 -6.08 -10.88 1.86
N TRP A 255 -7.26 -11.23 1.35
CA TRP A 255 -7.41 -11.55 -0.08
C TRP A 255 -7.18 -10.37 -1.02
N VAL A 256 -7.46 -9.14 -0.59
CA VAL A 256 -7.15 -7.94 -1.40
C VAL A 256 -5.68 -7.55 -1.22
N GLU A 257 -5.18 -7.56 0.01
CA GLU A 257 -3.79 -7.19 0.30
C GLU A 257 -2.75 -8.18 -0.24
N VAL A 258 -3.12 -9.44 -0.51
CA VAL A 258 -2.21 -10.42 -1.12
C VAL A 258 -2.02 -10.19 -2.63
N ILE A 259 -2.86 -9.39 -3.28
CA ILE A 259 -2.81 -9.19 -4.74
C ILE A 259 -1.44 -8.71 -5.23
N PRO A 260 -0.78 -7.71 -4.60
CA PRO A 260 0.60 -7.36 -4.94
C PRO A 260 1.61 -8.50 -4.82
N ILE A 261 1.49 -9.34 -3.79
CA ILE A 261 2.38 -10.49 -3.57
C ILE A 261 2.18 -11.51 -4.69
N PHE A 262 0.91 -11.81 -5.00
CA PHE A 262 0.57 -12.69 -6.12
C PHE A 262 1.10 -12.14 -7.44
N TRP A 263 0.92 -10.84 -7.70
CA TRP A 263 1.37 -10.21 -8.94
C TRP A 263 2.90 -10.25 -9.09
N TRP A 264 3.63 -10.06 -7.99
CA TRP A 264 5.08 -10.23 -7.98
C TRP A 264 5.49 -11.65 -8.36
N LEU A 265 4.84 -12.67 -7.79
CA LEU A 265 5.11 -14.08 -8.12
C LEU A 265 4.79 -14.40 -9.59
N VAL A 266 3.73 -13.82 -10.15
CA VAL A 266 3.41 -13.95 -11.58
C VAL A 266 4.51 -13.36 -12.45
N ILE A 267 4.95 -12.14 -12.17
CA ILE A 267 6.02 -11.47 -12.92
C ILE A 267 7.31 -12.29 -12.83
N TRP A 268 7.69 -12.70 -11.62
CA TRP A 268 8.88 -13.52 -11.40
C TRP A 268 8.80 -14.89 -12.10
N GLY A 269 7.63 -15.53 -12.13
CA GLY A 269 7.44 -16.75 -12.91
C GLY A 269 7.59 -16.51 -14.42
N LEU A 270 7.04 -15.41 -14.93
CA LEU A 270 7.11 -15.05 -16.34
C LEU A 270 8.54 -14.75 -16.80
N THR A 271 9.43 -14.22 -15.94
CA THR A 271 10.85 -13.99 -16.30
C THR A 271 11.62 -15.26 -16.66
N PHE A 272 11.13 -16.45 -16.31
CA PHE A 272 11.74 -17.73 -16.72
C PHE A 272 11.12 -18.33 -17.97
N LEU A 273 9.97 -17.81 -18.41
CA LEU A 273 9.18 -18.36 -19.52
C LEU A 273 9.36 -17.58 -20.83
N ILE A 274 9.72 -16.31 -20.74
CA ILE A 274 9.83 -15.34 -21.84
C ILE A 274 11.14 -14.61 -21.70
#